data_AF-A0A2T2RNW4-F1
#
_entry.id   AF-A0A2T2RNW4-F1
#
_cell.length_a   1.000
_cell.length_b   1.000
_cell.length_c   1.000
_cell.angle_alpha   90.00
_cell.angle_beta   90.00
_cell.angle_gamma   90.00
#
_symmetry.space_group_name_H-M   'P 1'
#
loop_
_entity.id
_entity.type
_entity.pdbx_description
1 polymer ?
#
loop_
_entity_poly.entity_id
_entity_poly.type
_entity_poly.pdbx_seq_one_letter_code
_entity_poly.pdbx_strand_id
1 'polypeptide(L)' 'MVNPEDEPILVTNQGIIIRQAADAIPTQSRKATGVRVQRLNEDDAIAAVAVVPLSAQAEEADISRWRSN' A
#
# COMPACT_ATOMS: atom_id res chain seq x y z
N MET A 1 8.60 -9.57 4.88
CA MET A 1 8.22 -8.78 6.06
C MET A 1 7.81 -7.40 5.53
N VAL A 2 6.89 -6.71 6.20
CA VAL A 2 6.49 -5.33 5.89
C VAL A 2 6.96 -4.47 7.05
N ASN A 3 7.60 -3.35 6.76
CA ASN A 3 8.08 -2.40 7.74
C ASN A 3 7.05 -1.27 7.97
N PRO A 4 7.04 -0.61 9.13
CA PRO A 4 6.11 0.49 9.41
C PRO A 4 6.13 1.63 8.39
N GLU A 5 7.30 1.90 7.80
CA GLU A 5 7.53 2.92 6.78
C GLU A 5 7.16 2.49 5.36
N ASP A 6 6.80 1.22 5.15
CA ASP A 6 6.36 0.75 3.85
C ASP A 6 4.93 1.19 3.56
N GLU A 7 4.57 1.19 2.28
CA GLU A 7 3.22 1.50 1.84
C GLU A 7 2.63 0.37 1.00
N PRO A 8 1.66 -0.37 1.57
CA PRO A 8 0.80 -1.24 0.79
C PRO A 8 -0.03 -0.46 -0.23
N ILE A 9 -0.04 -0.97 -1.45
CA ILE A 9 -0.91 -0.53 -2.54
C ILE A 9 -1.93 -1.63 -2.80
N LEU A 10 -3.21 -1.28 -2.74
CA LEU A 10 -4.32 -2.16 -3.06
C LEU A 10 -4.93 -1.71 -4.39
N VAL A 11 -5.14 -2.67 -5.29
CA VAL A 11 -5.74 -2.44 -6.61
C VAL A 11 -6.99 -3.30 -6.74
N THR A 12 -8.12 -2.69 -7.12
CA THR A 12 -9.38 -3.41 -7.34
C THR A 12 -9.58 -3.80 -8.80
N ASN A 13 -10.52 -4.72 -9.08
CA ASN A 13 -10.89 -5.12 -10.44
C ASN A 13 -11.42 -3.94 -11.27
N GLN A 14 -12.02 -2.94 -10.61
CA GLN A 14 -12.50 -1.71 -11.23
C GLN A 14 -11.41 -0.65 -11.41
N GLY A 15 -10.15 -0.98 -11.12
CA GLY A 15 -9.01 -0.08 -11.30
C GLY A 15 -8.87 0.98 -10.21
N ILE A 16 -9.57 0.85 -9.08
CA ILE A 16 -9.38 1.75 -7.94
C ILE A 16 -8.06 1.38 -7.26
N ILE A 17 -7.18 2.37 -7.11
CA ILE A 17 -5.88 2.22 -6.45
C ILE A 17 -5.87 3.02 -5.15
N ILE A 18 -5.53 2.35 -4.04
CA ILE A 18 -5.36 3.00 -2.74
C ILE A 18 -3.95 2.71 -2.24
N ARG A 19 -3.25 3.78 -1.80
CA ARG A 19 -2.02 3.69 -1.02
C ARG A 19 -2.38 3.82 0.46
N GLN A 20 -1.84 2.94 1.29
CA GLN A 20 -2.06 2.93 2.72
C GLN A 20 -0.71 2.97 3.44
N ALA A 21 -0.59 3.80 4.47
CA ALA A 21 0.57 3.76 5.36
C ALA A 21 0.51 2.48 6.21
N ALA A 22 1.58 1.69 6.25
CA ALA A 22 1.59 0.43 6.99
C ALA A 22 1.39 0.65 8.51
N ASP A 23 1.96 1.71 9.07
CA ASP A 23 1.84 2.08 10.48
C ASP A 23 0.40 2.47 10.92
N ALA A 24 -0.46 2.86 9.97
CA ALA A 24 -1.87 3.14 10.21
C ALA A 24 -2.72 1.86 10.29
N ILE A 25 -2.18 0.68 9.91
CA ILE A 25 -2.85 -0.61 10.02
C ILE A 25 -2.49 -1.24 11.38
N PRO A 26 -3.47 -1.55 12.25
CA PRO A 26 -3.19 -2.19 13.52
C PRO A 26 -2.43 -3.52 13.38
N THR A 27 -1.32 -3.65 14.09
CA THR A 27 -0.61 -4.93 14.21
C THR A 27 -1.47 -5.92 14.98
N GLN A 28 -1.77 -7.07 14.37
CA GLN A 28 -2.58 -8.11 14.98
C GLN A 28 -1.85 -9.46 14.97
N SER A 29 -2.20 -10.30 15.95
CA SER A 29 -1.66 -11.67 16.00
C SER A 29 -2.15 -12.52 14.82
N ARG A 30 -1.43 -13.60 14.49
CA ARG A 30 -1.84 -14.55 13.44
C ARG A 30 -3.22 -15.18 13.66
N LYS A 31 -3.72 -15.24 14.90
CA LYS A 31 -5.03 -15.80 15.24
C LYS A 31 -6.19 -14.82 15.08
N ALA A 32 -5.90 -13.54 14.81
CA ALA A 32 -6.92 -12.52 14.62
C ALA A 32 -7.57 -12.63 13.24
N THR A 33 -8.75 -12.01 13.09
CA THR A 33 -9.51 -11.97 11.83
C THR A 33 -9.03 -10.90 10.86
N GLY A 34 -8.13 -10.02 11.28
CA GLY A 34 -7.72 -8.85 10.51
C GLY A 34 -8.65 -7.64 10.69
N VAL A 35 -8.27 -6.53 10.06
CA VAL A 35 -9.06 -5.31 9.95
C VAL A 35 -9.43 -5.04 8.49
N ARG A 36 -10.50 -4.29 8.26
CA ARG A 36 -10.86 -3.82 6.92
C ARG A 36 -10.05 -2.57 6.58
N VAL A 37 -9.17 -2.65 5.59
CA VAL A 37 -8.39 -1.51 5.07
C VAL A 37 -9.20 -0.70 4.07
N GLN A 38 -9.90 -1.36 3.15
CA GLN A 38 -10.70 -0.73 2.10
C GLN A 38 -12.15 -1.23 2.14
N ARG A 39 -13.11 -0.32 1.96
CA ARG A 39 -14.50 -0.67 1.63
C ARG A 39 -14.61 -0.83 0.12
N LEU A 40 -15.22 -1.92 -0.32
CA LEU A 40 -15.46 -2.23 -1.73
C LEU A 40 -16.95 -2.07 -2.03
N ASN A 41 -17.26 -1.74 -3.28
CA ASN A 41 -18.64 -1.73 -3.76
C ASN A 41 -19.16 -3.18 -3.93
N GLU A 42 -20.48 -3.36 -4.02
CA GLU A 42 -21.05 -4.62 -4.50
C GLU A 42 -20.49 -4.89 -5.91
N ASP A 43 -19.97 -6.11 -6.12
CA ASP A 43 -19.26 -6.57 -7.33
C ASP A 43 -17.82 -6.07 -7.56
N ASP A 44 -17.20 -5.41 -6.58
CA ASP A 44 -15.75 -5.13 -6.63
C ASP A 44 -14.94 -6.08 -5.73
N ALA A 45 -13.70 -6.32 -6.12
CA ALA A 45 -12.77 -7.19 -5.39
C ALA A 45 -11.32 -6.68 -5.55
N ILE A 46 -10.48 -7.00 -4.57
CA ILE A 46 -9.03 -6.75 -4.69
C ILE A 46 -8.47 -7.66 -5.78
N ALA A 47 -7.89 -7.05 -6.82
CA ALA A 47 -7.20 -7.72 -7.92
C ALA A 47 -5.73 -7.96 -7.60
N ALA A 48 -5.08 -6.99 -6.93
CA ALA A 48 -3.66 -7.07 -6.60
C ALA A 48 -3.33 -6.30 -5.32
N VAL A 49 -2.24 -6.73 -4.67
CA VAL A 49 -1.59 -6.02 -3.57
C VAL A 49 -0.10 -5.96 -3.85
N ALA A 50 0.49 -4.79 -3.71
CA ALA A 50 1.93 -4.57 -3.75
C ALA A 50 2.39 -3.85 -2.48
N VAL A 51 3.66 -3.97 -2.14
CA VAL A 51 4.27 -3.21 -1.04
C VAL A 51 5.38 -2.36 -1.63
N VAL A 52 5.29 -1.05 -1.42
CA VAL A 52 6.33 -0.11 -1.83
C VAL A 52 7.19 0.19 -0.61
N PRO A 53 8.46 -0.25 -0.58
CA PRO A 53 9.35 0.08 0.52
C PRO A 53 9.74 1.55 0.48
N LEU A 54 10.01 2.14 1.65
CA LEU A 54 10.44 3.55 1.74
C LEU A 54 11.67 3.84 0.87
N SER A 55 12.61 2.89 0.76
CA SER A 55 13.81 3.03 -0.07
C SER A 55 13.51 3.27 -1.54
N ALA A 56 12.47 2.63 -2.10
CA ALA A 56 12.07 2.82 -3.49
C ALA A 56 11.52 4.23 -3.73
N GLN A 57 10.81 4.81 -2.75
CA GLN A 57 10.33 6.19 -2.84
C GLN A 57 11.49 7.20 -2.77
N ALA A 58 12.50 6.93 -1.95
CA ALA A 58 13.68 7.77 -1.83
C ALA A 58 14.49 7.82 -3.13
N GLU A 59 14.66 6.68 -3.81
CA GLU A 59 15.29 6.60 -5.13
C GLU A 59 14.51 7.38 -6.20
N GLU A 60 13.18 7.26 -6.21
CA GLU A 60 12.33 7.96 -7.17
C GLU A 60 12.34 9.48 -6.96
N ALA A 61 12.40 9.93 -5.70
CA ALA A 61 12.56 11.35 -5.35
C ALA A 61 13.91 11.91 -5.80
N ASP A 62 15.00 11.14 -5.66
CA ASP A 62 16.33 11.55 -6.10
C ASP A 62 16.43 11.64 -7.63
N ILE A 63 15.87 10.64 -8.34
CA ILE A 63 15.77 10.63 -9.81
C ILE A 63 14.94 11.83 -10.29
N SER A 64 13.79 12.10 -9.66
CA SER A 64 12.93 13.24 -10.01
C SER A 64 13.64 14.57 -9.81
N ARG A 65 14.36 14.72 -8.70
CA ARG A 65 15.19 15.91 -8.41
C ARG A 65 16.26 16.13 -9.47
N TRP A 66 16.99 15.09 -9.87
CA TRP A 66 18.02 15.18 -10.91
C TRP A 66 17.44 15.60 -12.28
N ARG A 67 16.25 15.09 -12.65
CA ARG A 67 15.60 15.41 -13.94
C ARG A 67 15.02 16.83 -14.04
N SER A 68 14.90 17.53 -12.91
CA SER A 68 14.33 18.88 -12.83
C SER A 68 15.38 20.00 -12.97
N ASN A 69 16.66 19.64 -13.14
CA ASN A 69 17.81 20.54 -13.13
C ASN A 69 18.61 20.48 -14.43
#